data_AF-A0A6H9YGS6-F1
#
_entry.id   AF-A0A6H9YGS6-F1
#
_cell.length_a   1.000
_cell.length_b   1.000
_cell.length_c   1.000
_cell.angle_alpha   90.00
_cell.angle_beta   90.00
_cell.angle_gamma   90.00
#
_symmetry.space_group_name_H-M   'P 1'
#
loop_
_entity.id
_entity.type
_entity.pdbx_description
1 polymer ?
#
loop_
_entity_poly.entity_id
_entity_poly.type
_entity_poly.pdbx_seq_one_letter_code
_entity_poly.pdbx_strand_id
1 'polypeptide(L)'
;MTTAAEDRMAKMRDIVCEILELDPDEVTDDSLFKEDHGADSMGTIEILALLEKEYGVVIDEAELIRMVNLSGVYAVVAEVAGWERATERAS
;
A
#
# COMPACT_ATOMS: atom_id res chain seq x y z
N MET A 1 -18.04 -1.12 -13.56
CA MET A 1 -16.71 -1.50 -14.08
C MET A 1 -15.73 -0.90 -13.10
N THR A 2 -15.23 -1.70 -12.17
CA THR A 2 -14.21 -1.27 -11.20
C THR A 2 -12.93 -0.95 -11.96
N THR A 3 -12.30 0.15 -11.60
CA THR A 3 -11.08 0.65 -12.23
C THR A 3 -9.86 -0.10 -11.71
N ALA A 4 -8.79 -0.19 -12.49
CA ALA A 4 -7.57 -0.89 -12.09
C ALA A 4 -6.94 -0.37 -10.78
N ALA A 5 -7.26 0.85 -10.36
CA ALA A 5 -6.86 1.40 -9.07
C ALA A 5 -7.58 0.73 -7.89
N GLU A 6 -8.89 0.51 -8.02
CA GLU A 6 -9.71 -0.15 -7.01
C GLU A 6 -9.27 -1.62 -6.80
N ASP A 7 -8.97 -2.34 -7.88
CA ASP A 7 -8.45 -3.71 -7.80
C ASP A 7 -7.09 -3.78 -7.09
N ARG A 8 -6.21 -2.80 -7.32
CA ARG A 8 -4.91 -2.73 -6.65
C ARG A 8 -5.06 -2.40 -5.17
N MET A 9 -5.92 -1.44 -4.82
CA MET A 9 -6.21 -1.12 -3.42
C MET A 9 -6.80 -2.31 -2.68
N ALA A 10 -7.73 -3.05 -3.29
CA ALA A 10 -8.28 -4.27 -2.71
C ALA A 10 -7.18 -5.29 -2.44
N LYS A 11 -6.29 -5.54 -3.41
CA LYS A 11 -5.17 -6.47 -3.23
C LYS A 11 -4.16 -6.00 -2.16
N MET A 12 -3.88 -4.70 -2.08
CA MET A 12 -3.05 -4.15 -1.01
C MET A 12 -3.70 -4.30 0.36
N ARG A 13 -5.02 -4.10 0.46
CA ARG A 13 -5.78 -4.32 1.69
C ARG A 13 -5.65 -5.76 2.15
N ASP A 14 -5.85 -6.73 1.26
CA ASP A 14 -5.67 -8.16 1.55
C ASP A 14 -4.27 -8.45 2.13
N ILE A 15 -3.20 -7.95 1.48
CA ILE A 15 -1.81 -8.15 1.94
C ILE A 15 -1.61 -7.55 3.34
N VAL A 16 -2.08 -6.33 3.56
CA VAL A 16 -1.96 -5.65 4.86
C VAL A 16 -2.73 -6.40 5.95
N CYS A 17 -3.95 -6.85 5.65
CA CYS A 17 -4.79 -7.59 6.59
C CYS A 17 -4.19 -8.96 6.93
N GLU A 18 -3.61 -9.66 5.94
CA GLU A 18 -2.94 -10.94 6.15
C GLU A 18 -1.71 -10.80 7.06
N ILE A 19 -0.89 -9.76 6.85
CA ILE A 19 0.34 -9.54 7.63
C ILE A 19 0.05 -9.05 9.04
N LEU A 20 -0.91 -8.13 9.18
CA LEU A 20 -1.26 -7.55 10.48
C LEU A 20 -2.29 -8.39 11.23
N GLU A 21 -2.75 -9.50 10.64
CA GLU A 21 -3.82 -10.36 11.17
C GLU A 21 -5.09 -9.55 11.54
N LEU A 22 -5.43 -8.56 10.70
CA LEU A 22 -6.58 -7.67 10.87
C LEU A 22 -7.73 -8.08 9.96
N ASP A 23 -8.95 -7.72 10.35
CA ASP A 23 -10.12 -7.92 9.52
C ASP A 23 -10.20 -6.83 8.44
N PRO A 24 -10.40 -7.16 7.14
CA PRO A 24 -10.49 -6.17 6.07
C PRO A 24 -11.65 -5.20 6.23
N ASP A 25 -12.69 -5.57 6.98
CA ASP A 25 -13.79 -4.70 7.36
C ASP A 25 -13.42 -3.67 8.44
N GLU A 26 -12.37 -3.92 9.23
CA GLU A 26 -11.88 -2.99 10.25
C GLU A 26 -10.86 -1.98 9.69
N VAL A 27 -10.16 -2.34 8.60
CA VAL A 27 -9.13 -1.48 8.00
C VAL A 27 -9.73 -0.54 6.96
N THR A 28 -9.81 0.74 7.30
CA THR A 28 -10.24 1.80 6.35
C THR A 28 -9.06 2.34 5.54
N ASP A 29 -9.36 3.05 4.47
CA ASP A 29 -8.34 3.61 3.57
C ASP A 29 -7.43 4.64 4.27
N ASP A 30 -7.97 5.31 5.29
CA ASP A 30 -7.31 6.36 6.07
C ASP A 30 -6.84 5.87 7.46
N SER A 31 -7.28 4.69 7.90
CA SER A 31 -6.94 4.10 9.20
C SER A 31 -5.44 3.97 9.38
N LEU A 32 -4.92 4.45 10.51
CA LEU A 32 -3.50 4.40 10.79
C LEU A 32 -3.14 3.03 11.35
N PHE A 33 -2.31 2.26 10.62
CA PHE A 33 -1.95 0.90 11.01
C PHE A 33 -1.41 0.84 12.44
N LYS A 34 -0.56 1.80 12.82
CA LYS A 34 0.05 1.83 14.16
C LYS A 34 -0.87 2.42 15.23
N GLU A 35 -1.55 3.52 14.93
CA GLU A 35 -2.34 4.25 15.95
C GLU A 35 -3.72 3.63 16.17
N ASP A 36 -4.39 3.18 15.11
CA ASP A 36 -5.72 2.56 15.17
C ASP A 36 -5.65 1.04 15.38
N HIS A 37 -4.70 0.37 14.74
CA HIS A 37 -4.63 -1.11 14.74
C HIS A 37 -3.45 -1.69 15.51
N GLY A 38 -2.59 -0.85 16.10
CA GLY A 38 -1.47 -1.31 16.91
C GLY A 38 -0.39 -2.05 16.12
N ALA A 39 -0.29 -1.83 14.81
CA ALA A 39 0.71 -2.47 13.96
C ALA A 39 2.14 -2.19 14.43
N ASP A 40 2.91 -3.26 14.60
CA ASP A 40 4.32 -3.19 14.92
C ASP A 40 5.15 -2.80 13.68
N SER A 41 6.31 -2.19 13.93
CA SER A 41 7.25 -1.80 12.86
C SER A 41 7.73 -2.99 12.01
N MET A 42 7.71 -4.22 12.55
CA MET A 42 8.00 -5.43 11.77
C MET A 42 6.93 -5.69 10.71
N GLY A 43 5.65 -5.59 11.06
CA GLY A 43 4.54 -5.79 10.13
C GLY A 43 4.60 -4.80 8.96
N THR A 44 4.93 -3.53 9.23
CA THR A 44 5.10 -2.53 8.16
C THR A 44 6.27 -2.86 7.22
N ILE A 45 7.38 -3.39 7.75
CA ILE A 45 8.54 -3.82 6.94
C ILE A 45 8.18 -5.05 6.09
N GLU A 46 7.41 -5.99 6.62
CA GLU A 46 6.95 -7.16 5.87
C GLU A 46 5.99 -6.76 4.74
N ILE A 47 5.06 -5.84 5.01
CA ILE A 47 4.16 -5.25 3.99
C ILE A 47 5.00 -4.67 2.86
N LEU A 48 6.00 -3.85 3.18
CA LEU A 48 6.90 -3.25 2.19
C LEU A 48 7.54 -4.31 1.30
N ALA A 49 8.19 -5.31 1.90
CA ALA A 49 8.90 -6.36 1.17
C ALA A 49 7.97 -7.19 0.26
N LEU A 50 6.74 -7.45 0.71
CA LEU A 50 5.72 -8.16 -0.08
C LEU A 50 5.23 -7.31 -1.25
N LEU A 51 4.99 -6.02 -1.05
CA LEU A 51 4.59 -5.10 -2.12
C LEU A 51 5.69 -4.95 -3.18
N GLU A 52 6.94 -4.77 -2.76
CA GLU A 52 8.10 -4.73 -3.65
C GLU A 52 8.18 -5.99 -4.51
N LYS A 53 8.01 -7.16 -3.89
CA LYS A 53 8.04 -8.45 -4.58
C LYS A 53 6.85 -8.66 -5.51
N GLU A 54 5.64 -8.32 -5.07
CA GLU A 54 4.39 -8.52 -5.83
C GLU A 54 4.34 -7.60 -7.06
N TYR A 55 4.73 -6.33 -6.91
CA TYR A 55 4.68 -5.34 -7.98
C TYR A 55 6.01 -5.16 -8.72
N GLY A 56 7.08 -5.80 -8.26
CA GLY A 56 8.42 -5.70 -8.86
C GLY A 56 9.02 -4.29 -8.73
N VAL A 57 8.71 -3.59 -7.64
CA VAL A 57 9.17 -2.24 -7.34
C VAL A 57 10.20 -2.23 -6.23
N VAL A 58 10.94 -1.13 -6.08
CA VAL A 58 11.88 -0.92 -4.97
C VAL A 58 11.49 0.37 -4.28
N ILE A 59 11.09 0.29 -3.02
CA ILE A 59 10.57 1.39 -2.22
C ILE A 59 11.61 1.71 -1.14
N ASP A 60 11.97 2.99 -1.04
CA ASP A 60 12.95 3.43 -0.05
C ASP A 60 12.35 3.37 1.36
N GLU A 61 13.15 2.98 2.35
CA GLU A 61 12.72 2.96 3.76
C GLU A 61 12.26 4.35 4.24
N ALA A 62 12.75 5.43 3.63
CA ALA A 62 12.27 6.79 3.91
C ALA A 62 10.77 6.95 3.60
N GLU A 63 10.21 6.20 2.65
CA GLU A 63 8.80 6.27 2.30
C GLU A 63 7.90 5.54 3.31
N LEU A 64 8.46 4.69 4.19
CA LEU A 64 7.70 4.05 5.28
C LEU A 64 7.02 5.07 6.19
N ILE A 65 7.57 6.28 6.33
CA ILE A 65 6.95 7.37 7.10
C ILE A 65 5.62 7.84 6.48
N ARG A 66 5.41 7.62 5.18
CA ARG A 66 4.18 7.93 4.45
C ARG A 66 3.24 6.72 4.39
N MET A 67 3.76 5.51 4.58
CA MET A 67 3.02 4.24 4.54
C MET A 67 2.36 3.90 5.89
N VAL A 68 1.69 4.89 6.49
CA VAL A 68 1.00 4.73 7.79
C VAL A 68 -0.43 4.22 7.65
N ASN A 69 -1.00 4.27 6.44
CA ASN A 69 -2.33 3.80 6.11
C ASN A 69 -2.37 3.27 4.66
N LEU A 70 -3.50 2.69 4.26
CA LEU A 70 -3.69 2.08 2.94
C LEU A 70 -3.53 3.09 1.80
N SER A 71 -4.06 4.31 1.97
CA SER A 71 -3.91 5.37 0.97
C SER A 71 -2.44 5.75 0.76
N GLY A 72 -1.65 5.84 1.83
CA GLY A 72 -0.22 6.15 1.80
C GLY A 72 0.59 5.05 1.13
N VAL A 73 0.30 3.79 1.46
CA VAL A 73 0.87 2.62 0.79
C VAL A 73 0.60 2.67 -0.71
N TYR A 74 -0.66 2.86 -1.10
CA TYR A 74 -1.03 2.94 -2.51
C TYR A 74 -0.33 4.09 -3.22
N ALA A 75 -0.26 5.28 -2.60
CA ALA A 75 0.40 6.44 -3.19
C ALA A 75 1.88 6.17 -3.48
N VAL A 76 2.62 5.66 -2.49
CA VAL A 76 4.05 5.34 -2.63
C VAL A 76 4.26 4.29 -3.73
N VAL A 77 3.50 3.19 -3.69
CA VAL A 77 3.62 2.13 -4.69
C VAL A 77 3.24 2.67 -6.09
N ALA A 78 2.22 3.50 -6.20
CA ALA A 78 1.79 4.09 -7.47
C ALA A 78 2.85 5.04 -8.06
N GLU A 79 3.51 5.84 -7.21
CA GLU A 79 4.63 6.72 -7.59
C GLU A 79 5.79 5.88 -8.14
N VAL A 80 6.21 4.84 -7.40
CA VAL A 80 7.35 3.98 -7.80
C VAL A 80 7.03 3.11 -9.01
N ALA A 81 5.84 2.51 -9.05
CA ALA A 81 5.38 1.68 -10.16
C ALA A 81 5.02 2.49 -11.42
N GLY A 82 5.03 3.81 -11.34
CA GLY A 82 4.69 4.70 -12.45
C GLY A 82 3.21 4.65 -12.86
N TRP A 83 2.32 4.25 -11.95
CA TRP A 83 0.88 4.18 -12.20
C TRP A 83 0.25 5.56 -12.41
N GLU A 84 0.91 6.63 -11.95
CA GLU A 84 0.50 8.02 -12.19
C GLU A 84 0.86 8.56 -13.59
N ARG A 85 1.78 7.92 -14.33
CA ARG A 85 2.35 8.48 -15.58
C ARG A 85 1.89 7.85 -16.90
N ALA A 86 0.65 7.36 -16.96
CA ALA A 86 0.08 6.92 -18.23
C ALA A 86 -0.67 8.03 -19.01
N THR A 87 -0.80 9.26 -18.49
CA THR A 87 -1.59 10.31 -19.17
C THR A 87 -0.79 11.27 -20.07
N GLU A 88 0.52 11.44 -19.87
CA GLU A 88 1.28 12.51 -20.55
C GLU A 88 2.66 12.06 -21.07
N ARG A 89 2.65 11.20 -22.10
CA ARG A 89 3.71 11.16 -23.13
C ARG A 89 3.08 10.96 -24.51
N ALA A 90 2.21 11.90 -24.89
CA ALA A 90 1.80 12.09 -26.27
C ALA A 90 1.81 13.59 -26.56
N SER A 91 2.97 14.11 -26.96
CA SER A 91 3.15 15.36 -27.71
C SER A 91 4.52 15.34 -28.37
#